data_AF-A0AA40A6A5-F1
#
_entry.id   AF-A0AA40A6A5-F1
#
_cell.length_a   1.000
_cell.length_b   1.000
_cell.length_c   1.000
_cell.angle_alpha   90.00
_cell.angle_beta   90.00
_cell.angle_gamma   90.00
#
_symmetry.space_group_name_H-M   'P 1'
#
loop_
_entity.id
_entity.type
_entity.pdbx_description
1 polymer ?
#
loop_
_entity_poly.entity_id
_entity_poly.type
_entity_poly.pdbx_seq_one_letter_code
_entity_poly.pdbx_strand_id
1 'polypeptide(L)'
;MSSIGVILSTKPGDYTFTEADWNHESEAVVAKLGKEAGFNVYLASKAAAERAVWEFRDQHKPKFSLAAINPCFVTGPSVIPVSSPKASVQGTPGFVDIRDVARAVVFGVENPDRVDGERFILAAFYEAAWLHAENWWFK
;
A
#
# COMPACT_ATOMS: atom_id res chain seq x y z
N MET A 1 -8.94 -1.71 4.43
CA MET A 1 -8.13 -1.38 3.23
C MET A 1 -6.70 -1.14 3.67
N SER A 2 -5.77 -1.90 3.11
CA SER A 2 -4.34 -1.88 3.41
C SER A 2 -3.61 -0.69 2.75
N SER A 3 -2.34 -0.45 3.09
CA SER A 3 -1.46 0.55 2.47
C SER A 3 0.00 0.33 2.88
N ILE A 4 0.95 1.01 2.25
CA ILE A 4 2.35 1.06 2.73
C ILE A 4 2.48 1.56 4.18
N GLY A 5 1.51 2.35 4.67
CA GLY A 5 1.49 2.85 6.04
C GLY A 5 1.34 1.78 7.13
N VAL A 6 0.97 0.55 6.75
CA VAL A 6 0.95 -0.62 7.64
C VAL A 6 2.36 -1.16 7.92
N ILE A 7 3.32 -0.84 7.05
CA ILE A 7 4.67 -1.39 7.03
C ILE A 7 5.69 -0.36 7.51
N LEU A 8 5.56 0.89 7.04
CA LEU A 8 6.50 1.97 7.36
C LEU A 8 6.44 2.36 8.84
N SER A 9 7.61 2.35 9.47
CA SER A 9 7.84 2.80 10.85
C SER A 9 9.23 3.42 10.95
N THR A 10 9.55 4.05 12.07
CA THR A 10 10.89 4.59 12.31
C THR A 10 11.88 3.44 12.49
N LYS A 11 12.86 3.34 11.57
CA LYS A 11 13.94 2.36 11.62
C LYS A 11 15.29 3.06 11.47
N PRO A 12 16.36 2.57 12.13
CA PRO A 12 17.69 3.17 12.02
C PRO A 12 18.34 2.85 10.68
N GLY A 13 19.05 3.83 10.11
CA GLY A 13 19.92 3.66 8.94
C GLY A 13 19.19 3.19 7.68
N ASP A 14 19.89 2.39 6.86
CA ASP A 14 19.43 1.91 5.55
C ASP A 14 18.57 0.64 5.67
N TYR A 15 17.61 0.65 6.59
CA TYR A 15 16.73 -0.50 6.79
C TYR A 15 15.88 -0.78 5.54
N THR A 16 15.90 -2.02 5.07
CA THR A 16 15.03 -2.48 3.97
C THR A 16 13.78 -3.10 4.56
N PHE A 17 12.63 -2.45 4.32
CA PHE A 17 11.33 -2.97 4.73
C PHE A 17 10.91 -4.17 3.89
N THR A 18 10.18 -5.08 4.53
CA THR A 18 9.64 -6.30 3.93
C THR A 18 8.16 -6.47 4.29
N GLU A 19 7.49 -7.39 3.61
CA GLU A 19 6.12 -7.83 3.89
C GLU A 19 5.93 -8.38 5.30
N ALA A 20 7.01 -8.66 6.04
CA ALA A 20 6.95 -9.09 7.44
C ALA A 20 6.81 -7.91 8.43
N ASP A 21 7.09 -6.68 8.00
CA ASP A 21 7.09 -5.51 8.87
C ASP A 21 5.68 -5.02 9.22
N TRP A 22 5.57 -4.45 10.42
CA TRP A 22 4.34 -3.90 10.97
C TRP A 22 4.60 -2.57 11.69
N ASN A 23 3.75 -1.59 11.40
CA ASN A 23 3.77 -0.28 12.03
C ASN A 23 2.97 -0.27 13.35
N HIS A 24 3.61 -0.71 14.42
CA HIS A 24 3.07 -0.58 15.78
C HIS A 24 3.29 0.82 16.37
N GLU A 25 4.22 1.58 15.82
CA GLU A 25 4.61 2.90 16.31
C GLU A 25 3.47 3.90 16.18
N SER A 26 2.85 4.01 15.00
CA SER A 26 1.79 5.00 14.78
C SER A 26 0.60 4.80 15.71
N GLU A 27 0.28 3.56 16.08
CA GLU A 27 -0.78 3.28 17.05
C GLU A 27 -0.40 3.69 18.46
N ALA A 28 0.84 3.45 18.88
CA ALA A 28 1.35 3.94 20.16
C ALA A 28 1.34 5.48 20.22
N VAL A 29 1.70 6.14 19.12
CA VAL A 29 1.61 7.61 18.99
C VAL A 29 0.17 8.09 19.11
N VAL A 30 -0.77 7.44 18.43
CA VAL A 30 -2.21 7.77 18.51
C VAL A 30 -2.77 7.48 19.90
N ALA A 31 -2.36 6.41 20.57
CA ALA A 31 -2.79 6.12 21.94
C ALA A 31 -2.35 7.23 22.92
N LYS A 32 -1.19 7.85 22.68
CA LYS A 32 -0.66 8.95 23.51
C LYS A 32 -1.26 10.31 23.19
N LEU A 33 -1.39 10.65 21.90
CA LEU A 33 -1.73 12.00 21.44
C LEU A 33 -3.18 12.15 20.94
N GLY A 34 -3.90 11.05 20.76
CA GLY A 34 -5.24 11.03 20.20
C GLY A 34 -5.29 11.68 18.81
N LYS A 35 -6.28 12.56 18.62
CA LYS A 35 -6.49 13.31 17.36
C LYS A 35 -5.32 14.23 16.98
N GLU A 36 -4.47 14.60 17.93
CA GLU A 36 -3.32 15.49 17.69
C GLU A 36 -2.10 14.73 17.12
N ALA A 37 -2.21 13.42 16.90
CA ALA A 37 -1.14 12.58 16.34
C ALA A 37 -0.82 12.84 14.86
N GLY A 38 -1.56 13.74 14.19
CA GLY A 38 -1.33 14.12 12.80
C GLY A 38 -1.44 12.95 11.83
N PHE A 39 -0.45 12.80 10.94
CA PHE A 39 -0.45 11.73 9.93
C PHE A 39 -0.43 10.31 10.54
N ASN A 40 0.02 10.16 11.79
CA ASN A 40 -0.03 8.87 12.49
C ASN A 40 -1.46 8.36 12.69
N VAL A 41 -2.48 9.23 12.74
CA VAL A 41 -3.89 8.79 12.80
C VAL A 41 -4.24 7.96 11.56
N TYR A 42 -3.85 8.42 10.38
CA TYR A 42 -4.04 7.68 9.14
C TYR A 42 -3.26 6.36 9.17
N LEU A 43 -1.96 6.40 9.48
CA LEU A 43 -1.10 5.21 9.50
C LEU A 43 -1.61 4.14 10.48
N ALA A 44 -1.94 4.55 11.71
CA ALA A 44 -2.54 3.70 12.73
C ALA A 44 -3.85 3.07 12.25
N SER A 45 -4.73 3.85 11.59
CA SER A 45 -6.00 3.32 11.08
C SER A 45 -5.80 2.21 10.04
N LYS A 46 -4.75 2.32 9.20
CA LYS A 46 -4.43 1.31 8.20
C LYS A 46 -3.87 0.06 8.87
N ALA A 47 -2.95 0.23 9.83
CA ALA A 47 -2.35 -0.88 10.56
C ALA A 47 -3.41 -1.68 11.35
N ALA A 48 -4.26 -0.98 12.10
CA ALA A 48 -5.36 -1.58 12.84
C ALA A 48 -6.33 -2.33 11.92
N ALA A 49 -6.71 -1.73 10.80
CA ALA A 49 -7.65 -2.35 9.86
C ALA A 49 -7.08 -3.62 9.21
N GLU A 50 -5.80 -3.63 8.84
CA GLU A 50 -5.20 -4.84 8.26
C GLU A 50 -5.06 -5.95 9.30
N ARG A 51 -4.61 -5.63 10.53
CA ARG A 51 -4.55 -6.65 11.60
C ARG A 51 -5.91 -7.23 11.93
N ALA A 52 -6.97 -6.41 12.00
CA ALA A 52 -8.31 -6.90 12.27
C ALA A 52 -8.79 -7.91 11.20
N VAL A 53 -8.40 -7.71 9.95
CA VAL A 53 -8.74 -8.62 8.85
C VAL A 53 -7.96 -9.95 8.96
N TRP A 54 -6.68 -9.90 9.34
CA TRP A 54 -5.89 -11.12 9.60
C TRP A 54 -6.39 -11.89 10.82
N GLU A 55 -6.70 -11.19 11.91
CA GLU A 55 -7.30 -11.79 13.11
C GLU A 55 -8.65 -12.45 12.79
N PHE A 56 -9.48 -11.79 11.98
CA PHE A 56 -10.73 -12.38 11.50
C PHE A 56 -10.49 -13.70 10.75
N ARG A 57 -9.53 -13.73 9.81
CA ARG A 57 -9.15 -14.96 9.08
C ARG A 57 -8.74 -16.06 10.04
N ASP A 58 -7.85 -15.77 10.99
CA ASP A 58 -7.30 -16.78 11.89
C ASP A 58 -8.37 -17.36 12.83
N GLN A 59 -9.27 -16.51 13.31
CA GLN A 59 -10.36 -16.90 14.21
C GLN A 59 -11.48 -17.66 13.49
N HIS A 60 -11.87 -17.22 12.30
CA HIS A 60 -13.07 -17.71 11.63
C HIS A 60 -12.78 -18.72 10.51
N LYS A 61 -11.53 -18.82 10.06
CA LYS A 61 -11.07 -19.73 9.00
C LYS A 61 -12.03 -19.74 7.80
N PRO A 62 -12.25 -18.57 7.18
CA PRO A 62 -13.21 -18.46 6.09
C PRO A 62 -12.82 -19.34 4.90
N LYS A 63 -13.80 -19.66 4.05
CA LYS A 63 -13.56 -20.46 2.83
C LYS A 63 -12.95 -19.66 1.68
N PHE A 64 -12.82 -18.34 1.84
CA PHE A 64 -12.20 -17.48 0.84
C PHE A 64 -10.73 -17.25 1.18
N SER A 65 -9.91 -17.06 0.16
CA SER A 65 -8.51 -16.64 0.30
C SER A 65 -8.42 -15.17 0.69
N LEU A 66 -7.40 -14.83 1.47
CA LEU A 66 -7.14 -13.46 1.90
C LEU A 66 -5.72 -13.04 1.53
N ALA A 67 -5.61 -11.91 0.83
CA ALA A 67 -4.35 -11.25 0.52
C ALA A 67 -4.42 -9.77 0.89
N ALA A 68 -3.31 -9.18 1.32
CA ALA A 68 -3.17 -7.73 1.50
C ALA A 68 -2.31 -7.13 0.38
N ILE A 69 -2.78 -6.04 -0.22
CA ILE A 69 -2.02 -5.25 -1.20
C ILE A 69 -1.70 -3.91 -0.55
N ASN A 70 -0.41 -3.63 -0.35
CA ASN A 70 0.14 -2.48 0.35
C ASN A 70 0.80 -1.52 -0.66
N PRO A 71 0.04 -0.69 -1.40
CA PRO A 71 0.62 0.24 -2.34
C PRO A 71 1.37 1.37 -1.64
N CYS A 72 2.51 1.76 -2.23
CA CYS A 72 3.19 3.03 -1.98
C CYS A 72 2.40 4.19 -2.62
N PHE A 73 3.05 5.32 -2.89
CA PHE A 73 2.36 6.47 -3.46
C PHE A 73 1.85 6.15 -4.88
N VAL A 74 0.53 6.10 -5.04
CA VAL A 74 -0.10 5.70 -6.30
C VAL A 74 -0.14 6.88 -7.27
N THR A 75 0.42 6.69 -8.46
CA THR A 75 0.46 7.68 -9.54
C THR A 75 -0.06 7.07 -10.84
N GLY A 76 -0.08 7.86 -11.93
CA GLY A 76 -0.47 7.38 -13.25
C GLY A 76 -1.74 8.04 -13.78
N PRO A 77 -2.12 7.71 -15.02
CA PRO A 77 -3.22 8.37 -15.69
C PRO A 77 -4.56 8.05 -15.03
N SER A 78 -5.38 9.08 -14.82
CA SER A 78 -6.76 8.90 -14.39
C SER A 78 -7.60 8.34 -15.55
N VAL A 79 -8.38 7.31 -15.28
CA VAL A 79 -9.39 6.77 -16.23
C VAL A 79 -10.56 7.76 -16.39
N ILE A 80 -10.82 8.58 -15.36
CA ILE A 80 -11.82 9.64 -15.39
C ILE A 80 -11.13 10.93 -15.89
N PRO A 81 -11.62 11.58 -16.96
CA PRO A 81 -11.08 12.85 -17.41
C PRO A 81 -11.22 13.89 -16.30
N VAL A 82 -10.11 14.38 -15.76
CA VAL A 82 -10.09 15.51 -14.84
C VAL A 82 -9.87 16.79 -15.64
N SER A 83 -10.65 17.83 -15.37
CA SER A 83 -10.60 19.10 -16.10
C SER A 83 -9.29 19.88 -15.93
N SER A 84 -8.39 19.43 -15.04
CA SER A 84 -7.02 19.94 -14.89
C SER A 84 -6.17 18.98 -14.04
N PRO A 85 -4.94 18.62 -14.42
CA PRO A 85 -4.02 17.93 -13.53
C PRO A 85 -3.54 18.91 -12.45
N LYS A 86 -3.94 18.68 -11.19
CA LYS A 86 -3.54 19.50 -10.02
C LYS A 86 -2.83 18.68 -8.93
N ALA A 87 -1.95 17.75 -9.31
CA ALA A 87 -1.17 17.03 -8.31
C ALA A 87 0.22 16.67 -8.83
N SER A 88 1.23 17.38 -8.31
CA SER A 88 2.61 16.91 -8.27
C SER A 88 2.92 16.51 -6.83
N VAL A 89 3.35 15.27 -6.60
CA VAL A 89 3.80 14.80 -5.28
C VAL A 89 5.30 14.57 -5.35
N GLN A 90 6.04 15.25 -4.48
CA GLN A 90 7.50 15.28 -4.48
C GLN A 90 8.03 14.75 -3.13
N GLY A 91 8.98 13.82 -3.19
CA GLY A 91 9.83 13.42 -2.05
C GLY A 91 9.29 12.35 -1.09
N THR A 92 8.95 11.14 -1.58
CA THR A 92 8.52 10.02 -0.70
C THR A 92 9.05 8.66 -1.22
N PRO A 93 9.20 7.64 -0.36
CA PRO A 93 9.86 6.39 -0.73
C PRO A 93 8.89 5.51 -1.54
N GLY A 94 9.16 5.40 -2.84
CA GLY A 94 8.47 4.50 -3.77
C GLY A 94 7.16 5.05 -4.35
N PHE A 95 7.01 4.91 -5.67
CA PHE A 95 5.78 5.18 -6.40
C PHE A 95 5.24 3.89 -6.99
N VAL A 96 3.94 3.79 -7.26
CA VAL A 96 3.39 2.67 -8.03
C VAL A 96 2.37 3.20 -9.03
N ASP A 97 2.41 2.71 -10.26
CA ASP A 97 1.41 3.07 -11.26
C ASP A 97 0.05 2.47 -10.89
N ILE A 98 -1.03 3.24 -11.01
CA ILE A 98 -2.40 2.81 -10.73
C ILE A 98 -2.79 1.55 -11.52
N ARG A 99 -2.21 1.36 -12.72
CA ARG A 99 -2.43 0.17 -13.55
C ARG A 99 -1.74 -1.05 -12.96
N ASP A 100 -0.59 -0.90 -12.29
CA ASP A 100 0.06 -2.00 -11.55
C ASP A 100 -0.75 -2.38 -10.32
N VAL A 101 -1.28 -1.39 -9.58
CA VAL A 101 -2.21 -1.64 -8.47
C VAL A 101 -3.44 -2.41 -8.95
N ALA A 102 -4.05 -1.97 -10.06
CA ALA A 102 -5.20 -2.65 -10.65
C ALA A 102 -4.88 -4.09 -11.08
N ARG A 103 -3.73 -4.30 -11.74
CA ARG A 103 -3.26 -5.65 -12.11
C ARG A 103 -3.05 -6.54 -10.89
N ALA A 104 -2.47 -6.03 -9.81
CA ALA A 104 -2.25 -6.80 -8.59
C ALA A 104 -3.58 -7.23 -7.95
N VAL A 105 -4.59 -6.35 -7.95
CA VAL A 105 -5.94 -6.69 -7.46
C VAL A 105 -6.56 -7.80 -8.31
N VAL A 106 -6.54 -7.68 -9.64
CA VAL A 106 -7.07 -8.71 -10.55
C VAL A 106 -6.32 -10.02 -10.37
N PHE A 107 -4.99 -9.96 -10.32
CA PHE A 107 -4.15 -11.14 -10.11
C PHE A 107 -4.49 -11.86 -8.81
N GLY A 108 -4.70 -11.14 -7.71
CA GLY A 108 -5.07 -11.73 -6.42
C GLY A 108 -6.43 -12.44 -6.46
N VAL A 109 -7.40 -11.90 -7.22
CA VAL A 109 -8.70 -12.55 -7.42
C VAL A 109 -8.59 -13.79 -8.33
N GLU A 110 -7.79 -13.72 -9.39
CA GLU A 110 -7.64 -14.80 -10.37
C GLU A 110 -6.72 -15.94 -9.89
N ASN A 111 -5.87 -15.68 -8.90
CA ASN A 111 -4.86 -16.63 -8.41
C ASN A 111 -4.98 -16.85 -6.88
N PRO A 112 -6.18 -17.19 -6.35
CA PRO A 112 -6.42 -17.24 -4.90
C PRO A 112 -5.47 -18.18 -4.15
N ASP A 113 -5.15 -19.34 -4.74
CA ASP A 113 -4.23 -20.32 -4.14
C ASP A 113 -2.78 -19.83 -4.04
N ARG A 114 -2.41 -18.82 -4.84
CA ARG A 114 -1.05 -18.26 -4.88
C ARG A 114 -0.87 -17.05 -3.99
N VAL A 115 -1.98 -16.43 -3.55
CA VAL A 115 -1.96 -15.20 -2.78
C VAL A 115 -2.54 -15.35 -1.39
N ASP A 116 -3.14 -16.51 -1.07
CA ASP A 116 -3.73 -16.74 0.24
C ASP A 116 -2.67 -16.65 1.35
N GLY A 117 -2.93 -15.78 2.32
CA GLY A 117 -2.03 -15.51 3.43
C GLY A 117 -0.90 -14.52 3.12
N GLU A 118 -0.82 -14.00 1.90
CA GLU A 118 0.27 -13.13 1.48
C GLU A 118 -0.05 -11.63 1.67
N ARG A 119 1.00 -10.86 1.88
CA ARG A 119 1.01 -9.39 1.86
C ARG A 119 1.92 -8.97 0.71
N PHE A 120 1.59 -7.92 -0.03
CA PHE A 120 2.38 -7.47 -1.17
C PHE A 120 2.71 -5.99 -1.06
N ILE A 121 3.99 -5.64 -0.97
CA ILE A 121 4.45 -4.26 -1.14
C ILE A 121 4.42 -3.93 -2.63
N LEU A 122 3.65 -2.91 -3.02
CA LEU A 122 3.70 -2.40 -4.39
C LEU A 122 4.47 -1.08 -4.43
N ALA A 123 5.73 -1.17 -4.86
CA ALA A 123 6.66 -0.05 -4.99
C ALA A 123 7.50 -0.19 -6.27
N ALA A 124 7.72 0.93 -6.95
CA ALA A 124 8.65 1.10 -8.05
C ALA A 124 9.51 2.37 -7.81
N PHE A 125 10.75 2.31 -8.28
CA PHE A 125 11.66 3.46 -8.26
C PHE A 125 11.51 4.29 -9.55
N TYR A 126 11.70 5.61 -9.42
CA TYR A 126 11.34 6.63 -10.43
C TYR A 126 11.87 6.34 -11.84
N GLU A 127 13.03 5.69 -11.98
CA GLU A 127 13.63 5.36 -13.29
C GLU A 127 12.76 4.38 -14.11
N ALA A 128 12.07 3.43 -13.47
CA ALA A 128 11.19 2.49 -14.17
C ALA A 128 9.84 3.13 -14.53
N ALA A 129 9.27 3.96 -13.66
CA ALA A 129 7.94 4.52 -13.84
C ALA A 129 7.86 5.51 -15.02
N TRP A 130 8.91 6.31 -15.25
CA TRP A 130 8.97 7.24 -16.40
C TRP A 130 9.25 6.52 -17.73
N LEU A 131 10.16 5.54 -17.75
CA LEU A 131 10.44 4.74 -18.94
C LEU A 131 9.22 3.91 -19.39
N HIS A 132 8.35 3.48 -18.47
CA HIS A 132 7.09 2.82 -18.83
C HIS A 132 6.00 3.81 -19.28
N ALA A 133 6.01 5.05 -18.79
CA ALA A 133 5.03 6.06 -19.19
C ALA A 133 5.25 6.55 -20.64
N GLU A 134 6.49 6.71 -21.10
CA GLU A 134 6.79 7.19 -22.46
C GLU A 134 6.56 6.14 -23.55
N ASN A 135 6.73 4.85 -23.24
CA ASN A 135 6.71 3.77 -24.23
C ASN A 135 5.32 3.24 -24.61
N TRP A 136 4.23 3.75 -24.01
CA TRP A 136 2.88 3.18 -24.17
C TRP A 136 1.88 4.10 -24.89
N TRP A 137 2.23 5.35 -25.21
CA TRP A 137 1.33 6.24 -25.95
C TRP A 137 1.39 6.09 -27.48
N PHE A 138 2.25 5.21 -28.01
CA PHE A 138 2.45 5.03 -29.47
C PHE A 138 2.45 3.58 -29.97
N LYS A 139 1.78 2.64 -29.29
CA LYS A 139 1.48 1.32 -29.88
C LYS A 139 0.06 0.86 -29.58
#